data_AF-A0ABD1LDK5-F1
#
_entry.id   AF-A0ABD1LDK5-F1
#
_cell.length_a   1.000
_cell.length_b   1.000
_cell.length_c   1.000
_cell.angle_alpha   90.00
_cell.angle_beta   90.00
_cell.angle_gamma   90.00
#
_symmetry.space_group_name_H-M   'P 1'
#
loop_
_entity.id
_entity.type
_entity.pdbx_description
1 polymer ?
#
loop_
_entity_poly.entity_id
_entity_poly.type
_entity_poly.pdbx_seq_one_letter_code
_entity_poly.pdbx_strand_id
1 'polypeptide(L)'
;MMNNGSVAAVSGLWRNGGGCGACYEVWCKLPQYCNRKGVIVVATDNGAGDRTDFIMSKRGFSGLALNPAASKELFKRGVVGIAFKRVPCKYNGYIKLRIQESSKNPGYFAVLILNVNGVKDITAVQMWQVCIIHIIIFKITYT
;
A
#
# COMPACT_ATOMS: atom_id res chain seq x y z
N MET A 1 -10.43 6.45 0.77
CA MET A 1 -8.97 6.37 1.04
C MET A 1 -8.51 4.92 0.91
N MET A 2 -7.29 4.69 0.44
CA MET A 2 -6.69 3.34 0.31
C MET A 2 -6.75 2.61 1.66
N ASN A 3 -7.30 1.39 1.70
CA ASN A 3 -7.40 0.55 2.91
C ASN A 3 -7.91 1.29 4.16
N ASN A 4 -8.94 2.13 4.01
CA ASN A 4 -9.53 2.94 5.09
C ASN A 4 -8.52 3.84 5.83
N GLY A 5 -7.38 4.16 5.21
CA GLY A 5 -6.30 4.96 5.80
C GLY A 5 -5.25 4.15 6.57
N SER A 6 -5.36 2.82 6.63
CA SER A 6 -4.30 1.94 7.16
C SER A 6 -3.24 1.72 6.08
N VAL A 7 -2.25 2.61 6.05
CA VAL A 7 -1.20 2.65 5.02
C VAL A 7 0.16 2.87 5.69
N ALA A 8 1.24 2.59 4.95
CA ALA A 8 2.60 2.83 5.41
C ALA A 8 3.51 3.27 4.26
N ALA A 9 4.51 4.09 4.59
CA ALA A 9 5.72 4.20 3.79
C ALA A 9 6.65 3.03 4.14
N VAL A 10 7.35 2.50 3.14
CA VAL A 10 8.29 1.38 3.31
C VAL A 10 9.62 1.67 2.63
N SER A 11 10.72 1.14 3.18
CA SER A 11 12.06 1.32 2.61
C SER A 11 12.43 0.20 1.63
N GLY A 12 13.06 -0.89 2.09
CA GLY A 12 13.51 -1.99 1.22
C GLY A 12 12.39 -2.68 0.43
N LEU A 13 11.15 -2.63 0.94
CA LEU A 13 9.98 -3.22 0.27
C LEU A 13 9.42 -2.35 -0.86
N TRP A 14 9.84 -1.08 -0.99
CA TRP A 14 9.36 -0.17 -2.03
C TRP A 14 9.79 -0.61 -3.43
N ARG A 15 11.00 -1.18 -3.56
CA ARG A 15 11.54 -1.78 -4.80
C ARG A 15 11.35 -0.90 -6.04
N ASN A 16 11.81 0.34 -5.99
CA ASN A 16 11.67 1.30 -7.10
C ASN A 16 10.22 1.48 -7.59
N GLY A 17 9.27 1.42 -6.66
CA GLY A 17 7.84 1.53 -6.94
C GLY A 17 7.15 0.20 -7.25
N GLY A 18 7.90 -0.88 -7.50
CA GLY A 18 7.33 -2.21 -7.75
C GLY A 18 6.56 -2.79 -6.55
N GLY A 19 6.87 -2.31 -5.33
CA GLY A 19 6.13 -2.67 -4.11
C GLY A 19 4.93 -1.77 -3.80
N CYS A 20 4.69 -0.71 -4.57
CA CYS A 20 3.54 0.17 -4.34
C CYS A 20 2.23 -0.61 -4.50
N GLY A 21 1.32 -0.42 -3.55
CA GLY A 21 0.05 -1.12 -3.50
C GLY A 21 0.12 -2.52 -2.87
N ALA A 22 1.30 -3.03 -2.50
CA ALA A 22 1.42 -4.31 -1.80
C ALA A 22 0.86 -4.23 -0.37
N CYS A 23 0.21 -5.31 0.06
CA CYS A 23 -0.37 -5.42 1.40
C CYS A 23 0.53 -6.25 2.33
N TYR A 24 0.69 -5.77 3.56
CA TYR A 24 1.43 -6.43 4.61
C TYR A 24 0.57 -6.57 5.84
N GLU A 25 0.53 -7.77 6.40
CA GLU A 25 0.01 -7.99 7.76
C GLU A 25 1.17 -7.77 8.73
N VAL A 26 0.98 -6.87 9.69
CA VAL A 26 2.01 -6.39 10.61
C VAL A 26 1.59 -6.65 12.05
N TRP A 27 2.51 -7.21 12.84
CA TRP A 27 2.38 -7.44 14.28
C TRP A 27 3.42 -6.66 15.04
N CYS A 28 3.05 -6.15 16.21
CA CYS A 28 4.00 -5.54 17.13
C CYS A 28 4.48 -6.55 18.18
N LYS A 29 5.74 -6.41 18.60
CA LYS A 29 6.45 -7.32 19.52
C LYS A 29 6.31 -6.96 21.00
N LEU A 30 5.43 -6.03 21.39
CA LEU A 30 5.19 -5.63 22.79
C LEU A 30 3.88 -6.24 23.30
N PRO A 31 3.90 -7.43 23.95
CA PRO A 31 2.69 -8.18 24.26
C PRO A 31 1.71 -7.44 25.17
N GLN A 32 2.23 -6.57 26.04
CA GLN A 32 1.45 -5.78 26.99
C GLN A 32 0.53 -4.74 26.32
N TYR A 33 0.85 -4.32 25.08
CA TYR A 33 0.10 -3.26 24.37
C TYR A 33 -0.40 -3.71 23.00
N CYS A 34 0.22 -4.73 22.41
CA CYS A 34 -0.02 -5.12 21.04
C CYS A 34 -1.04 -6.26 20.96
N ASN A 35 -1.95 -6.14 19.99
CA ASN A 35 -2.92 -7.19 19.74
C ASN A 35 -2.27 -8.38 19.02
N ARG A 36 -2.88 -9.56 19.14
CA ARG A 36 -2.40 -10.78 18.47
C ARG A 36 -2.81 -10.86 17.00
N LYS A 37 -3.81 -10.09 16.57
CA LYS A 37 -4.36 -10.15 15.21
C LYS A 37 -3.45 -9.47 14.19
N GLY A 38 -2.69 -8.47 14.61
CA GLY A 38 -1.97 -7.58 13.72
C GLY A 38 -2.91 -6.61 12.99
N VAL A 39 -2.33 -5.88 12.05
CA VAL A 39 -3.04 -4.94 11.18
C VAL A 39 -2.56 -5.10 9.74
N ILE A 40 -3.48 -5.05 8.79
CA ILE A 40 -3.13 -4.99 7.37
C ILE A 40 -2.89 -3.54 7.00
N VAL A 41 -1.72 -3.25 6.45
CA VAL A 41 -1.37 -1.96 5.85
C VAL A 41 -1.01 -2.12 4.38
N VAL A 42 -1.24 -1.06 3.61
CA VAL A 42 -0.83 -0.97 2.20
C VAL A 42 0.40 -0.09 2.10
N ALA A 43 1.42 -0.55 1.39
CA ALA A 43 2.58 0.26 1.03
C ALA A 43 2.15 1.32 -0.01
N THR A 44 2.18 2.59 0.38
CA THR A 44 1.75 3.70 -0.48
C THR A 44 2.83 4.74 -0.75
N ASP A 45 3.97 4.63 -0.07
CA ASP A 45 5.05 5.60 -0.18
C ASP A 45 6.42 4.95 0.10
N ASN A 46 7.49 5.67 -0.24
CA ASN A 46 8.86 5.33 0.13
C ASN A 46 9.27 6.13 1.36
N GLY A 47 9.77 5.46 2.39
CA GLY A 47 10.29 6.15 3.56
C GLY A 47 11.01 5.22 4.51
N ALA A 48 12.03 5.76 5.16
CA ALA A 48 12.77 5.13 6.25
C ALA A 48 12.94 6.15 7.38
N GLY A 49 12.88 5.68 8.62
CA GLY A 49 13.34 6.44 9.79
C GLY A 49 14.58 5.79 10.40
N ASP A 50 15.06 6.32 11.52
CA ASP A 50 16.16 5.69 12.26
C ASP A 50 15.75 4.29 12.71
N ARG A 51 16.33 3.27 12.05
CA ARG A 51 16.07 1.84 12.27
C ARG A 51 14.61 1.43 12.10
N THR A 52 13.85 2.08 11.21
CA THR A 52 12.46 1.71 10.92
C THR A 52 12.22 1.43 9.44
N ASP A 53 11.66 0.24 9.17
CA ASP A 53 11.30 -0.20 7.82
C ASP A 53 9.89 0.23 7.40
N PHE A 54 9.03 0.56 8.37
CA PHE A 54 7.63 0.95 8.18
C PHE A 54 7.35 2.27 8.91
N ILE A 55 6.95 3.30 8.16
CA ILE A 55 6.38 4.52 8.71
C ILE A 55 4.87 4.43 8.50
N MET A 56 4.15 4.03 9.55
CA MET A 56 2.70 3.77 9.45
C MET A 56 1.89 5.05 9.67
N SER A 57 0.75 5.14 9.00
CA SER A 57 -0.25 6.16 9.33
C SER A 57 -0.73 6.01 10.78
N LYS A 58 -1.29 7.08 11.36
CA LYS A 58 -1.90 7.05 12.71
C LYS A 58 -2.90 5.89 12.85
N ARG A 59 -3.70 5.63 11.81
CA ARG A 59 -4.66 4.52 11.82
C ARG A 59 -3.96 3.16 11.81
N GLY A 60 -2.99 2.96 10.91
CA GLY A 60 -2.23 1.71 10.85
C GLY A 60 -1.51 1.42 12.17
N PHE A 61 -0.82 2.41 12.73
CA PHE A 61 -0.08 2.27 13.99
C PHE A 61 -1.02 1.98 15.17
N SER A 62 -2.14 2.69 15.27
CA SER A 62 -3.15 2.43 16.32
C SER A 62 -3.77 1.04 16.20
N GLY A 63 -3.84 0.49 14.98
CA GLY A 63 -4.35 -0.85 14.70
C GLY A 63 -3.46 -1.97 15.22
N LEU A 64 -2.21 -1.69 15.62
CA LEU A 64 -1.34 -2.64 16.31
C LEU A 64 -1.74 -2.84 17.78
N ALA A 65 -2.44 -1.87 18.37
CA ALA A 65 -2.78 -1.88 19.78
C ALA A 65 -3.94 -2.84 20.08
N LEU A 66 -3.98 -3.38 21.29
CA LEU A 66 -5.09 -4.21 21.78
C LEU A 66 -6.34 -3.40 22.14
N ASN A 67 -6.19 -2.15 22.56
CA ASN A 67 -7.29 -1.24 22.88
C ASN A 67 -6.83 0.23 22.78
N PRO A 68 -7.75 1.21 22.92
CA PRO A 68 -7.41 2.63 22.83
C PRO A 68 -6.39 3.12 23.86
N ALA A 69 -6.38 2.56 25.08
CA ALA A 69 -5.39 2.93 26.10
C ALA A 69 -3.98 2.45 25.70
N ALA A 70 -3.86 1.21 25.23
CA ALA A 70 -2.62 0.67 24.71
C ALA A 70 -2.14 1.45 23.48
N SER A 71 -3.05 1.91 22.62
CA SER A 71 -2.71 2.75 21.46
C SER A 71 -2.01 4.05 21.89
N LYS A 72 -2.49 4.71 22.96
CA LYS A 72 -1.81 5.88 23.54
C LYS A 72 -0.40 5.54 24.03
N GLU A 73 -0.22 4.38 24.68
CA GLU A 73 1.09 3.92 25.14
C GLU A 73 2.04 3.58 23.99
N LEU A 74 1.54 3.01 22.88
CA LEU A 74 2.33 2.81 21.67
C LEU A 74 2.75 4.16 21.07
N PHE A 75 1.84 5.14 20.98
CA PHE A 75 2.16 6.46 20.43
C PHE A 75 3.21 7.22 21.26
N LYS A 76 3.16 7.12 22.60
CA LYS A 76 4.20 7.70 23.46
C LYS A 76 5.59 7.13 23.18
N ARG A 77 5.68 5.86 22.78
CA ARG A 77 6.96 5.22 22.41
C ARG A 77 7.47 5.67 21.05
N GLY A 78 6.56 6.02 20.12
CA GLY A 78 6.87 6.45 18.75
C GLY A 78 7.35 5.32 17.84
N VAL A 79 8.33 4.54 18.29
CA VAL A 79 8.92 3.41 17.55
C VAL A 79 8.73 2.11 18.33
N VAL A 80 8.30 1.06 17.64
CA VAL A 80 8.10 -0.28 18.22
C VAL A 80 8.65 -1.36 17.30
N GLY A 81 9.19 -2.43 17.89
CA GLY A 81 9.60 -3.60 17.13
C GLY A 81 8.40 -4.29 16.50
N ILE A 82 8.49 -4.61 15.21
CA ILE A 82 7.44 -5.30 14.47
C ILE A 82 7.93 -6.60 13.85
N ALA A 83 6.99 -7.45 13.48
CA ALA A 83 7.13 -8.52 12.50
C ALA A 83 6.08 -8.29 11.42
N PHE A 84 6.35 -8.70 10.17
CA PHE A 84 5.40 -8.52 9.08
C PHE A 84 5.48 -9.68 8.09
N LYS A 85 4.40 -9.89 7.33
CA LYS A 85 4.39 -10.78 6.18
C LYS A 85 3.59 -10.16 5.03
N ARG A 86 4.00 -10.44 3.80
CA ARG A 86 3.22 -10.04 2.62
C ARG A 86 1.96 -10.89 2.54
N VAL A 87 0.81 -10.25 2.28
CA VAL A 87 -0.50 -10.91 2.17
C VAL A 87 -1.25 -10.42 0.93
N PRO A 88 -2.21 -11.20 0.40
CA PRO A 88 -3.07 -10.73 -0.67
C PRO A 88 -3.87 -9.49 -0.27
N CYS A 89 -3.86 -8.46 -1.10
CA CYS A 89 -4.76 -7.33 -0.98
C CYS A 89 -6.19 -7.74 -1.31
N LYS A 90 -7.15 -7.18 -0.55
CA LYS A 90 -8.59 -7.40 -0.73
C LYS A 90 -9.32 -6.06 -0.79
N TYR A 91 -9.67 -5.66 -2.00
CA TYR A 91 -10.47 -4.49 -2.33
C TYR A 91 -11.81 -4.95 -2.92
N ASN A 92 -12.88 -4.26 -2.53
CA ASN A 92 -14.20 -4.48 -3.11
C ASN A 92 -14.27 -3.83 -4.50
N GLY A 93 -14.79 -4.56 -5.48
CA GLY A 93 -14.97 -4.08 -6.85
C GLY A 93 -13.77 -4.31 -7.76
N TYR A 94 -13.70 -3.51 -8.83
CA TYR A 94 -12.73 -3.67 -9.92
C TYR A 94 -11.47 -2.82 -9.71
N ILE A 95 -10.43 -3.14 -10.50
CA ILE A 95 -9.24 -2.31 -10.67
C ILE A 95 -9.67 -0.93 -11.19
N LYS A 96 -9.05 0.13 -10.65
CA LYS A 96 -9.33 1.50 -11.06
C LYS A 96 -8.13 2.09 -11.79
N LEU A 97 -8.39 2.75 -12.92
CA LEU A 97 -7.40 3.51 -13.65
C LEU A 97 -7.65 5.01 -13.41
N ARG A 98 -6.63 5.72 -12.96
CA ARG A 98 -6.69 7.18 -12.78
C ARG A 98 -5.67 7.84 -13.70
N ILE A 99 -6.17 8.52 -14.72
CA ILE A 99 -5.35 9.35 -15.60
C ILE A 99 -4.78 10.51 -14.77
N GLN A 100 -3.48 10.72 -14.88
CA GLN A 100 -2.79 11.81 -14.20
C GLN A 100 -3.03 13.14 -14.90
N GLU A 101 -3.05 14.22 -14.14
CA GLU A 101 -3.21 15.57 -14.69
C GLU A 101 -2.08 15.94 -15.65
N SER A 102 -0.86 15.45 -15.40
CA SER A 102 0.29 15.62 -16.29
C SER A 102 0.04 15.13 -17.73
N SER A 103 -0.95 14.26 -17.95
CA SER A 103 -1.35 13.81 -19.29
C SER A 103 -1.98 14.92 -20.15
N LYS A 104 -2.19 16.12 -19.60
CA LYS A 104 -2.52 17.32 -20.38
C LYS A 104 -1.36 17.79 -21.27
N ASN A 105 -0.12 17.40 -20.94
CA ASN A 105 1.06 17.76 -21.71
C ASN A 105 1.07 16.97 -23.03
N PRO A 106 1.10 17.63 -24.20
CA PRO A 106 1.10 16.93 -25.48
C PRO A 106 2.23 15.90 -25.59
N GLY A 107 1.89 14.69 -26.04
CA GLY A 107 2.86 13.59 -26.18
C GLY A 107 3.18 12.83 -24.88
N TYR A 108 2.59 13.21 -23.74
CA TYR A 108 2.77 12.52 -22.47
C TYR A 108 1.46 11.90 -21.98
N PHE A 109 1.53 10.65 -21.52
CA PHE A 109 0.42 9.95 -20.91
C PHE A 109 0.88 9.21 -19.66
N ALA A 110 0.21 9.46 -18.54
CA ALA A 110 0.44 8.76 -17.29
C ALA A 110 -0.88 8.33 -16.64
N VAL A 111 -0.88 7.11 -16.11
CA VAL A 111 -2.03 6.48 -15.46
C VAL A 111 -1.57 5.79 -14.17
N LEU A 112 -2.34 5.96 -13.09
CA LEU A 112 -2.22 5.18 -11.87
C LEU A 112 -3.17 4.00 -11.92
N ILE A 113 -2.67 2.83 -11.57
CA ILE A 113 -3.45 1.61 -11.38
C ILE A 113 -3.68 1.43 -9.89
N LEU A 114 -4.96 1.37 -9.48
CA LEU A 114 -5.37 1.32 -8.08
C LEU A 114 -6.27 0.10 -7.84
N ASN A 115 -6.37 -0.32 -6.58
CA ASN A 115 -7.20 -1.46 -6.14
C ASN A 115 -6.82 -2.81 -6.79
N VAL A 116 -5.52 -3.04 -7.02
CA VAL A 116 -5.02 -4.32 -7.52
C VAL A 116 -5.18 -5.37 -6.43
N ASN A 117 -6.00 -6.38 -6.68
CA ASN A 117 -6.24 -7.48 -5.76
C ASN A 117 -5.14 -8.56 -5.86
N GLY A 118 -5.01 -9.34 -4.80
CA GLY A 118 -4.07 -10.47 -4.78
C GLY A 118 -2.69 -10.09 -4.25
N VAL A 119 -1.70 -10.95 -4.49
CA VAL A 119 -0.35 -10.85 -3.90
C VAL A 119 0.74 -10.49 -4.92
N LYS A 120 0.43 -10.52 -6.21
CA LYS A 120 1.42 -10.37 -7.30
C LYS A 120 1.74 -8.89 -7.56
N ASP A 121 2.96 -8.61 -8.01
CA ASP A 121 3.36 -7.27 -8.43
C ASP A 121 2.97 -7.06 -9.89
N ILE A 122 2.70 -5.81 -10.29
CA ILE A 122 2.58 -5.46 -11.71
C ILE A 122 3.98 -5.36 -12.31
N THR A 123 4.23 -6.08 -13.39
CA THR A 123 5.52 -6.10 -14.10
C THR A 123 5.49 -5.34 -15.42
N ALA A 124 4.32 -5.23 -16.05
CA ALA A 124 4.16 -4.47 -17.28
C ALA A 124 2.72 -3.98 -17.45
N VAL A 125 2.57 -2.85 -18.14
CA VAL A 125 1.30 -2.27 -18.57
C VAL A 125 1.44 -1.92 -20.05
N GLN A 126 0.56 -2.45 -20.87
CA GLN A 126 0.50 -2.16 -22.31
C GLN A 126 -0.81 -1.44 -22.62
N MET A 127 -0.75 -0.46 -23.51
CA MET A 127 -1.91 0.32 -23.95
C MET A 127 -2.13 0.10 -25.44
N TRP A 128 -3.37 -0.20 -25.82
CA TRP A 128 -3.78 -0.42 -27.21
C TRP A 128 -4.93 0.50 -27.55
N GLN A 129 -4.90 1.10 -28.74
CA GLN A 129 -6.01 1.90 -29.27
C GLN A 129 -6.74 1.11 -30.35
N VAL A 130 -8.03 0.89 -30.15
CA VAL A 130 -8.90 0.30 -31.17
C VAL A 130 -9.48 1.44 -32.01
N CYS A 131 -8.87 1.69 -33.17
CA CYS A 131 -9.19 2.84 -34.03
C CYS A 131 -10.65 2.87 -34.49
N ILE A 132 -11.31 1.71 -34.66
CA ILE A 132 -12.67 1.63 -35.21
C ILE A 132 -13.71 2.21 -34.25
N ILE A 133 -13.49 2.07 -32.94
CA ILE A 133 -14.47 2.42 -31.90
C ILE A 133 -13.92 3.40 -30.86
N HIS A 134 -12.71 3.93 -31.07
CA HIS A 134 -12.03 4.84 -30.14
C HIS A 134 -11.94 4.32 -28.70
N ILE A 135 -11.75 3.00 -28.53
CA ILE A 135 -11.55 2.38 -27.21
C ILE A 135 -10.06 2.21 -26.93
N ILE A 136 -9.64 2.56 -25.71
CA ILE A 136 -8.31 2.28 -25.18
C ILE A 136 -8.38 1.04 -24.29
N ILE A 137 -7.53 0.06 -24.56
CA ILE A 137 -7.42 -1.18 -23.79
C ILE A 137 -6.09 -1.20 -23.05
N PHE A 138 -6.14 -1.45 -21.75
CA PHE A 138 -4.95 -1.68 -20.91
C PHE A 138 -4.78 -3.17 -20.61
N LYS A 139 -3.64 -3.74 -20.98
CA LYS A 139 -3.24 -5.09 -20.59
C LYS A 139 -2.21 -5.00 -19.46
N ILE A 140 -2.54 -5.57 -18.31
CA ILE A 140 -1.70 -5.59 -17.12
C ILE A 140 -1.08 -6.98 -16.97
N THR A 141 0.24 -7.04 -16.80
CA THR A 141 0.99 -8.27 -16.54
C THR A 141 1.47 -8.27 -15.10
N TYR A 142 1.44 -9.44 -14.48
CA TYR A 142 1.82 -9.64 -13.09
C TYR A 142 2.99 -10.62 -12.99
N THR A 143 3.70 -10.63 -11.85
CA THR A 143 4.63 -11.70 -11.49
C THR A 143 3.94 -13.05 -11.32
#